data_AF-A0A286U2Z9-F1
#
_entry.id   AF-A0A286U2Z9-F1
#
_cell.length_a   1.000
_cell.length_b   1.000
_cell.length_c   1.000
_cell.angle_alpha   90.00
_cell.angle_beta   90.00
_cell.angle_gamma   90.00
#
_symmetry.space_group_name_H-M   'P 1'
#
loop_
_entity.id
_entity.type
_entity.pdbx_description
1 polymer ?
#
loop_
_entity_poly.entity_id
_entity_poly.type
_entity_poly.pdbx_seq_one_letter_code
_entity_poly.pdbx_strand_id
1 'polypeptide(L)'
;MNKKQLIELLNELVKELHESEWIEFKLNFHSPEEIGEQISALANGACIQNKPFGYLVFGVEDQTQLIKGTAFKAKSHKKGNEDLEHWLVTRINPKIDFKERELVANALIHQDLTVKGFPMVEIFTDRIEISNSGIPLVTPDRFIDAYVSRNEKLADLMRRIGFCEEKGSGLDKVIFFNELYQLPAINVIVAENQTRVTMYGYKTLNSLDKKEKIRACYQHACLKYVSNEKMTNQSLRERFKIEDHNYSIASRIIKDALLDGAIKEDDPDSKSRKYASYLPFWA
;
A
#
# COMPACT_ATOMS: atom_id res chain seq x y z
N MET A 1 19.97 -4.30 -25.55
CA MET A 1 20.63 -5.55 -26.01
C MET A 1 20.47 -5.68 -27.51
N ASN A 2 21.50 -6.16 -28.20
CA ASN A 2 21.38 -6.52 -29.61
C ASN A 2 20.71 -7.90 -29.77
N LYS A 3 20.29 -8.26 -30.98
CA LYS A 3 19.59 -9.53 -31.25
C LYS A 3 20.42 -10.77 -30.86
N LYS A 4 21.74 -10.71 -31.00
CA LYS A 4 22.65 -11.81 -30.68
C LYS A 4 22.72 -12.07 -29.17
N GLN A 5 22.84 -11.01 -28.37
CA GLN A 5 22.81 -11.06 -26.90
C GLN A 5 21.48 -11.59 -26.36
N LEU A 6 20.35 -11.25 -27.00
CA LEU A 6 19.04 -11.77 -26.59
C LEU A 6 18.92 -13.27 -26.87
N ILE A 7 19.49 -13.76 -27.96
CA ILE A 7 19.52 -15.19 -28.30
C ILE A 7 20.43 -15.94 -27.33
N GLU A 8 21.60 -15.39 -27.00
CA GLU A 8 22.52 -15.97 -26.01
C GLU A 8 21.83 -16.05 -24.63
N LEU A 9 21.19 -14.97 -24.18
CA LEU A 9 20.43 -14.95 -22.92
C LEU A 9 19.28 -15.98 -22.93
N LEU A 10 18.51 -16.09 -24.01
CA LEU A 10 17.44 -17.09 -24.12
C LEU A 10 17.99 -18.51 -23.98
N ASN A 11 19.11 -18.81 -24.64
CA ASN A 11 19.75 -20.12 -24.55
C ASN A 11 20.33 -20.40 -23.16
N GLU A 12 20.73 -19.38 -22.40
CA GLU A 12 21.13 -19.51 -21.00
C GLU A 12 19.92 -19.80 -20.11
N LEU A 13 18.82 -19.06 -20.26
CA LEU A 13 17.61 -19.24 -19.47
C LEU A 13 16.98 -20.64 -19.67
N VAL A 14 17.00 -21.16 -20.90
CA VAL A 14 16.48 -22.51 -21.22
C VAL A 14 17.38 -23.64 -20.69
N LYS A 15 18.62 -23.35 -20.30
CA LYS A 15 19.51 -24.36 -19.67
C LYS A 15 19.27 -24.51 -18.16
N GLU A 16 18.64 -23.52 -17.53
CA GLU A 16 18.25 -23.61 -16.13
C GLU A 16 17.08 -24.60 -16.03
N LEU A 17 17.40 -25.84 -15.66
CA LEU A 17 16.56 -27.06 -15.82
C LEU A 17 15.26 -27.07 -15.00
N HIS A 18 14.95 -26.03 -14.24
CA HIS A 18 13.75 -25.96 -13.39
C HIS A 18 13.17 -24.55 -13.42
N GLU A 19 11.83 -24.44 -13.55
CA GLU A 19 11.10 -23.20 -13.25
C GLU A 19 11.58 -22.68 -11.90
N SER A 20 12.21 -21.51 -11.94
CA SER A 20 12.73 -20.84 -10.75
C SER A 20 11.85 -19.64 -10.49
N GLU A 21 11.79 -19.19 -9.25
CA GLU A 21 10.88 -18.11 -8.81
C GLU A 21 11.08 -16.77 -9.56
N TRP A 22 12.13 -16.65 -10.38
CA TRP A 22 12.50 -15.47 -11.16
C TRP A 22 12.51 -15.70 -12.68
N ILE A 23 12.15 -16.90 -13.18
CA ILE A 23 11.99 -17.20 -14.61
C ILE A 23 10.65 -17.92 -14.84
N GLU A 24 9.79 -17.36 -15.70
CA GLU A 24 8.55 -17.99 -16.15
C GLU A 24 8.57 -18.17 -17.67
N PHE A 25 8.19 -19.35 -18.15
CA PHE A 25 7.99 -19.64 -19.57
C PHE A 25 6.50 -19.66 -19.91
N LYS A 26 6.12 -19.07 -21.04
CA LYS A 26 4.75 -19.15 -21.56
C LYS A 26 4.76 -19.40 -23.05
N LEU A 27 3.83 -20.23 -23.53
CA LEU A 27 3.70 -20.45 -24.97
C LEU A 27 3.07 -19.23 -25.66
N ASN A 28 2.00 -18.68 -25.07
CA ASN A 28 1.21 -17.61 -25.67
C ASN A 28 0.74 -16.58 -24.63
N PHE A 29 0.25 -15.45 -25.15
CA PHE A 29 -0.41 -14.41 -24.37
C PHE A 29 -1.81 -14.84 -23.94
N HIS A 30 -2.12 -14.64 -22.66
CA HIS A 30 -3.43 -14.93 -22.08
C HIS A 30 -4.19 -13.65 -21.76
N SER A 31 -3.73 -12.89 -20.76
CA SER A 31 -4.35 -11.61 -20.39
C SER A 31 -3.32 -10.59 -19.87
N PRO A 32 -3.60 -9.28 -19.99
CA PRO A 32 -2.76 -8.25 -19.39
C PRO A 32 -2.66 -8.34 -17.86
N GLU A 33 -3.73 -8.76 -17.20
CA GLU A 33 -3.80 -8.95 -15.75
C GLU A 33 -2.81 -10.03 -15.30
N GLU A 34 -2.83 -11.20 -15.94
CA GLU A 34 -1.94 -12.31 -15.63
C GLU A 34 -0.46 -11.94 -15.84
N ILE A 35 -0.16 -11.18 -16.91
CA ILE A 35 1.19 -10.65 -17.13
C ILE A 35 1.62 -9.73 -15.98
N GLY A 36 0.70 -8.90 -15.48
CA GLY A 36 1.00 -8.03 -14.36
C GLY A 36 1.31 -8.79 -13.09
N GLU A 37 0.49 -9.79 -12.77
CA GLU A 37 0.72 -10.67 -11.62
C GLU A 37 2.06 -11.41 -11.74
N GLN A 38 2.37 -11.97 -12.91
CA GLN A 38 3.63 -12.68 -13.16
C GLN A 38 4.84 -11.76 -13.09
N ILE A 39 4.79 -10.56 -13.69
CA ILE A 39 5.90 -9.59 -13.60
C ILE A 39 6.21 -9.27 -12.14
N SER A 40 5.18 -9.08 -11.32
CA SER A 40 5.37 -8.77 -9.91
C SER A 40 5.93 -9.96 -9.13
N ALA A 41 5.39 -11.16 -9.36
CA ALA A 41 5.91 -12.39 -8.76
C ALA A 41 7.39 -12.62 -9.11
N LEU A 42 7.76 -12.47 -10.39
CA LEU A 42 9.12 -12.65 -10.88
C LEU A 42 10.08 -11.58 -10.35
N ALA A 43 9.62 -10.33 -10.21
CA ALA A 43 10.42 -9.27 -9.61
C ALA A 43 10.74 -9.58 -8.14
N ASN A 44 9.75 -10.07 -7.39
CA ASN A 44 9.93 -10.48 -6.00
C ASN A 44 10.85 -11.71 -5.90
N GLY A 45 10.66 -12.72 -6.74
CA GLY A 45 11.53 -13.90 -6.80
C GLY A 45 12.97 -13.54 -7.18
N ALA A 46 13.16 -12.62 -8.12
CA ALA A 46 14.49 -12.12 -8.47
C ALA A 46 15.17 -11.43 -7.29
N CYS A 47 14.44 -10.58 -6.55
CA CYS A 47 14.95 -9.94 -5.34
C CYS A 47 15.35 -10.96 -4.25
N ILE A 48 14.52 -11.97 -3.99
CA ILE A 48 14.79 -13.03 -3.00
C ILE A 48 16.06 -13.80 -3.37
N GLN A 49 16.24 -14.09 -4.65
CA GLN A 49 17.38 -14.86 -5.18
C GLN A 49 18.61 -13.97 -5.49
N ASN A 50 18.56 -12.69 -5.12
CA ASN A 50 19.59 -11.68 -5.40
C ASN A 50 19.99 -11.62 -6.89
N LYS A 51 19.01 -11.79 -7.78
CA LYS A 51 19.16 -11.65 -9.24
C LYS A 51 18.82 -10.22 -9.64
N PRO A 52 19.55 -9.64 -10.60
CA PRO A 52 19.29 -8.27 -11.05
C PRO A 52 17.97 -8.13 -11.82
N PHE A 53 17.43 -9.22 -12.37
CA PHE A 53 16.22 -9.22 -13.20
C PHE A 53 15.43 -10.53 -13.03
N GLY A 54 14.10 -10.43 -13.16
CA GLY A 54 13.21 -11.57 -13.41
C GLY A 54 12.80 -11.61 -14.88
N TYR A 55 12.56 -12.80 -15.43
CA TYR A 55 12.33 -13.02 -16.86
C TYR A 55 10.98 -13.70 -17.11
N LEU A 56 10.15 -13.06 -17.93
CA LEU A 56 8.94 -13.67 -18.51
C LEU A 56 9.19 -13.89 -20.01
N VAL A 57 9.26 -15.14 -20.44
CA VAL A 57 9.65 -15.51 -21.81
C VAL A 57 8.48 -16.16 -22.54
N PHE A 58 8.05 -15.52 -23.63
CA PHE A 58 6.99 -16.04 -24.49
C PHE A 58 7.53 -16.89 -25.65
N GLY A 59 6.78 -17.92 -26.04
CA GLY A 59 7.11 -18.84 -27.15
C GLY A 59 7.91 -20.07 -26.72
N VAL A 60 7.96 -20.36 -25.43
CA VAL A 60 8.59 -21.56 -24.85
C VAL A 60 7.51 -22.37 -24.14
N GLU A 61 7.48 -23.67 -24.36
CA GLU A 61 6.52 -24.57 -23.69
C GLU A 61 7.00 -24.90 -22.26
N ASP A 62 6.17 -24.66 -21.24
CA ASP A 62 6.49 -24.84 -19.81
C ASP A 62 7.14 -26.19 -19.51
N GLN A 63 6.48 -27.28 -19.91
CA GLN A 63 6.88 -28.63 -19.49
C GLN A 63 8.09 -29.18 -20.24
N THR A 64 8.31 -28.76 -21.47
CA THR A 64 9.35 -29.32 -22.35
C THR A 64 10.50 -28.36 -22.61
N GLN A 65 10.32 -27.08 -22.24
CA GLN A 65 11.20 -25.96 -22.54
C GLN A 65 11.56 -25.84 -24.04
N LEU A 66 10.71 -26.40 -24.91
CA LEU A 66 10.90 -26.33 -26.35
C LEU A 66 10.47 -24.97 -26.89
N ILE A 67 11.37 -24.35 -27.65
CA ILE A 67 11.12 -23.07 -28.32
C ILE A 67 10.21 -23.32 -29.53
N LYS A 68 8.91 -23.06 -29.37
CA LYS A 68 7.91 -23.15 -30.45
C LYS A 68 7.66 -21.80 -31.14
N GLY A 69 8.06 -20.71 -30.48
CA GLY A 69 7.80 -19.35 -30.92
C GLY A 69 6.41 -18.87 -30.51
N THR A 70 6.16 -17.57 -30.64
CA THR A 70 4.87 -16.95 -30.32
C THR A 70 4.47 -15.94 -31.39
N ALA A 71 3.17 -15.79 -31.60
CA ALA A 71 2.61 -14.71 -32.41
C ALA A 71 2.47 -13.40 -31.61
N PHE A 72 2.65 -13.45 -30.29
CA PHE A 72 2.51 -12.29 -29.42
C PHE A 72 3.66 -11.29 -29.59
N LYS A 73 3.31 -10.02 -29.80
CA LYS A 73 4.25 -8.90 -29.87
C LYS A 73 3.87 -7.85 -28.83
N ALA A 74 4.53 -7.89 -27.67
CA ALA A 74 4.23 -7.03 -26.53
C ALA A 74 4.19 -5.52 -26.88
N LYS A 75 5.17 -5.02 -27.65
CA LYS A 75 5.26 -3.59 -28.02
C LYS A 75 4.12 -3.06 -28.88
N SER A 76 3.43 -3.93 -29.60
CA SER A 76 2.30 -3.55 -30.46
C SER A 76 0.95 -3.97 -29.88
N HIS A 77 0.95 -4.63 -28.73
CA HIS A 77 -0.28 -5.06 -28.08
C HIS A 77 -0.91 -3.87 -27.35
N LYS A 78 -2.23 -3.71 -27.48
CA LYS A 78 -2.98 -2.63 -26.85
C LYS A 78 -4.03 -3.20 -25.92
N LYS A 79 -4.30 -2.49 -24.83
CA LYS A 79 -5.43 -2.76 -23.96
C LYS A 79 -6.34 -1.52 -23.94
N GLY A 80 -7.45 -1.60 -24.65
CA GLY A 80 -8.30 -0.44 -24.92
C GLY A 80 -7.55 0.57 -25.80
N ASN A 81 -7.48 1.83 -25.35
CA ASN A 81 -6.83 2.92 -26.08
C ASN A 81 -5.34 3.11 -25.72
N GLU A 82 -4.80 2.32 -24.79
CA GLU A 82 -3.42 2.47 -24.30
C GLU A 82 -2.54 1.30 -24.78
N ASP A 83 -1.26 1.58 -24.98
CA ASP A 83 -0.25 0.54 -25.26
C ASP A 83 -0.08 -0.35 -24.03
N LEU A 84 0.06 -1.67 -24.23
CA LEU A 84 0.15 -2.64 -23.13
C LEU A 84 1.28 -2.31 -22.17
N GLU A 85 2.45 -1.91 -22.67
CA GLU A 85 3.60 -1.54 -21.83
C GLU A 85 3.27 -0.35 -20.92
N HIS A 86 2.64 0.70 -21.47
CA HIS A 86 2.20 1.85 -20.69
C HIS A 86 1.11 1.48 -19.68
N TRP A 87 0.15 0.66 -20.09
CA TRP A 87 -0.91 0.14 -19.22
C TRP A 87 -0.34 -0.68 -18.07
N LEU A 88 0.66 -1.53 -18.35
CA LEU A 88 1.32 -2.36 -17.36
C LEU A 88 2.11 -1.50 -16.35
N VAL A 89 2.92 -0.55 -16.81
CA VAL A 89 3.69 0.33 -15.91
C VAL A 89 2.78 1.16 -14.99
N THR A 90 1.63 1.60 -15.50
CA THR A 90 0.71 2.45 -14.74
C THR A 90 -0.24 1.67 -13.85
N ARG A 91 -0.59 0.42 -14.22
CA ARG A 91 -1.68 -0.35 -13.60
C ARG A 91 -1.32 -1.77 -13.14
N ILE A 92 -0.08 -2.25 -13.32
CA ILE A 92 0.35 -3.50 -12.67
C ILE A 92 0.30 -3.29 -11.17
N ASN A 93 -0.41 -4.19 -10.52
CA ASN A 93 -0.45 -4.37 -9.08
C ASN A 93 0.12 -5.77 -8.79
N PRO A 94 1.04 -5.94 -7.83
CA PRO A 94 1.63 -4.90 -6.99
C PRO A 94 2.63 -4.00 -7.73
N LYS A 95 2.43 -2.68 -7.63
CA LYS A 95 3.58 -1.74 -7.60
C LYS A 95 4.38 -2.08 -6.34
N ILE A 96 5.69 -1.78 -6.33
CA ILE A 96 6.48 -1.81 -5.09
C ILE A 96 5.64 -1.13 -4.01
N ASP A 97 5.27 -1.91 -3.00
CA ASP A 97 4.23 -1.56 -2.05
C ASP A 97 4.70 -0.28 -1.32
N PHE A 98 4.04 0.85 -1.62
CA PHE A 98 4.52 2.17 -1.22
C PHE A 98 4.39 2.38 0.31
N LYS A 99 3.66 1.50 1.01
CA LYS A 99 3.33 1.65 2.43
C LYS A 99 4.54 1.48 3.33
N GLU A 100 5.26 0.38 3.17
CA GLU A 100 6.38 -0.01 4.03
C GLU A 100 7.54 0.96 3.79
N ARG A 101 7.81 1.29 2.53
CA ARG A 101 8.85 2.27 2.17
C ARG A 101 8.56 3.62 2.79
N GLU A 102 7.33 4.11 2.68
CA GLU A 102 6.94 5.41 3.21
C GLU A 102 7.00 5.42 4.75
N LEU A 103 6.55 4.36 5.43
CA LEU A 103 6.67 4.27 6.89
C LEU A 103 8.13 4.16 7.37
N VAL A 104 8.97 3.40 6.66
CA VAL A 104 10.41 3.31 6.97
C VAL A 104 11.09 4.66 6.74
N ALA A 105 10.77 5.34 5.65
CA ALA A 105 11.31 6.67 5.38
C ALA A 105 10.87 7.68 6.43
N ASN A 106 9.59 7.65 6.83
CA ASN A 106 9.07 8.48 7.91
C ASN A 106 9.75 8.15 9.24
N ALA A 107 10.02 6.88 9.55
CA ALA A 107 10.80 6.53 10.73
C ALA A 107 12.21 7.16 10.71
N LEU A 108 12.90 7.15 9.56
CA LEU A 108 14.21 7.76 9.42
C LEU A 108 14.16 9.30 9.51
N ILE A 109 13.21 9.95 8.82
CA ILE A 109 13.05 11.41 8.82
C ILE A 109 12.70 11.94 10.21
N HIS A 110 11.87 11.22 10.96
CA HIS A 110 11.37 11.67 12.25
C HIS A 110 12.16 11.12 13.45
N GLN A 111 13.22 10.32 13.21
CA GLN A 111 14.08 9.78 14.27
C GLN A 111 14.67 10.88 15.15
N ASP A 112 14.57 10.68 16.47
CA ASP A 112 15.31 11.48 17.42
C ASP A 112 16.77 11.05 17.48
N LEU A 113 17.61 11.73 16.68
CA LEU A 113 19.05 11.47 16.60
C LEU A 113 19.81 11.88 17.88
N THR A 114 19.15 12.51 18.86
CA THR A 114 19.76 12.87 20.15
C THR A 114 19.67 11.73 21.18
N VAL A 115 18.79 10.76 20.94
CA VAL A 115 18.54 9.61 21.84
C VAL A 115 19.27 8.38 21.31
N LYS A 116 19.77 7.53 22.20
CA LYS A 116 20.33 6.24 21.82
C LYS A 116 19.24 5.32 21.29
N GLY A 117 19.48 4.74 20.13
CA GLY A 117 18.61 3.74 19.51
C GLY A 117 18.64 3.87 17.99
N PHE A 118 17.90 3.01 17.33
CA PHE A 118 17.78 2.98 15.88
C PHE A 118 16.36 2.56 15.51
N PRO A 119 15.87 2.95 14.32
CA PRO A 119 14.60 2.44 13.82
C PRO A 119 14.72 0.93 13.62
N MET A 120 13.74 0.18 14.09
CA MET A 120 13.69 -1.27 13.97
C MET A 120 12.42 -1.66 13.23
N VAL A 121 12.58 -2.55 12.24
CA VAL A 121 11.48 -3.13 11.48
C VAL A 121 11.38 -4.60 11.86
N GLU A 122 10.25 -4.99 12.45
CA GLU A 122 9.95 -6.34 12.86
C GLU A 122 8.79 -6.87 12.00
N ILE A 123 9.02 -7.98 11.30
CA ILE A 123 8.04 -8.62 10.44
C ILE A 123 7.53 -9.88 11.14
N PHE A 124 6.23 -9.92 11.40
CA PHE A 124 5.51 -11.06 11.94
C PHE A 124 4.62 -11.68 10.85
N THR A 125 4.05 -12.84 11.15
CA THR A 125 3.12 -13.52 10.24
C THR A 125 1.86 -12.72 9.93
N ASP A 126 1.45 -11.84 10.85
CA ASP A 126 0.17 -11.12 10.79
C ASP A 126 0.30 -9.60 10.85
N ARG A 127 1.53 -9.06 10.94
CA ARG A 127 1.78 -7.61 11.04
C ARG A 127 3.24 -7.24 10.80
N ILE A 128 3.47 -5.98 10.48
CA ILE A 128 4.78 -5.34 10.44
C ILE A 128 4.78 -4.24 11.51
N GLU A 129 5.77 -4.26 12.40
CA GLU A 129 6.00 -3.23 13.40
C GLU A 129 7.23 -2.43 13.03
N ILE A 130 7.08 -1.10 12.96
CA ILE A 130 8.18 -0.15 12.75
C ILE A 130 8.28 0.66 14.03
N SER A 131 9.36 0.46 14.78
CA SER A 131 9.64 1.20 15.99
C SER A 131 10.75 2.21 15.76
N ASN A 132 10.65 3.36 16.43
CA ASN A 132 11.61 4.44 16.35
C ASN A 132 11.85 5.03 17.74
N SER A 133 13.09 5.42 17.99
CA SER A 133 13.47 6.05 19.26
C SER A 133 13.05 7.52 19.28
N GLY A 134 12.53 7.95 20.41
CA GLY A 134 12.03 9.30 20.63
C GLY A 134 10.50 9.39 20.62
N ILE A 135 10.02 10.48 21.21
CA ILE A 135 8.62 10.89 21.19
C ILE A 135 8.38 11.71 19.90
N PRO A 136 7.24 11.52 19.21
CA PRO A 136 6.92 12.32 18.03
C PRO A 136 6.73 13.80 18.38
N LEU A 137 7.00 14.69 17.42
CA LEU A 137 6.80 16.14 17.62
C LEU A 137 5.32 16.55 17.58
N VAL A 138 4.46 15.71 17.01
CA VAL A 138 3.02 15.90 16.89
C VAL A 138 2.32 14.71 17.55
N THR A 139 1.08 14.86 17.99
CA THR A 139 0.35 13.72 18.56
C THR A 139 0.01 12.69 17.47
N PRO A 140 -0.04 11.39 17.79
CA PRO A 140 -0.39 10.34 16.82
C PRO A 140 -1.68 10.59 16.06
N ASP A 141 -2.67 11.18 16.72
CA ASP A 141 -3.96 11.54 16.11
C ASP A 141 -3.80 12.56 14.97
N ARG A 142 -2.75 13.39 15.01
CA ARG A 142 -2.47 14.44 14.03
C ARG A 142 -1.44 14.05 12.98
N PHE A 143 -0.98 12.79 12.94
CA PHE A 143 0.04 12.38 11.97
C PHE A 143 -0.41 12.47 10.51
N ILE A 144 -1.72 12.45 10.25
CA ILE A 144 -2.28 12.44 8.90
C ILE A 144 -2.27 13.86 8.30
N ASP A 145 -2.50 14.88 9.13
CA ASP A 145 -2.67 16.26 8.68
C ASP A 145 -1.51 17.19 9.08
N ALA A 146 -0.74 16.85 10.13
CA ALA A 146 0.32 17.70 10.63
C ALA A 146 1.66 17.39 9.98
N TYR A 147 2.31 18.43 9.44
CA TYR A 147 3.52 18.30 8.64
C TYR A 147 4.74 18.91 9.33
N VAL A 148 5.22 18.24 10.39
CA VAL A 148 6.42 18.67 11.13
C VAL A 148 7.48 17.58 11.07
N SER A 149 8.53 17.80 10.27
CA SER A 149 9.68 16.89 10.23
C SER A 149 10.73 17.27 11.25
N ARG A 150 11.29 16.27 11.94
CA ARG A 150 12.39 16.50 12.89
C ARG A 150 13.71 16.77 12.15
N ASN A 151 13.97 16.01 11.08
CA ASN A 151 15.20 16.12 10.29
C ASN A 151 14.91 16.70 8.89
N GLU A 152 14.68 18.00 8.79
CA GLU A 152 14.32 18.69 7.54
C GLU A 152 15.33 18.49 6.39
N LYS A 153 16.64 18.48 6.70
CA LYS A 153 17.69 18.21 5.69
C LYS A 153 17.62 16.77 5.14
N LEU A 154 17.30 15.81 6.00
CA LEU A 154 17.14 14.41 5.59
C LEU A 154 15.87 14.23 4.76
N ALA A 155 14.76 14.86 5.17
CA ALA A 155 13.52 14.89 4.40
C ALA A 155 13.73 15.50 3.00
N ASP A 156 14.51 16.58 2.89
CA ASP A 156 14.85 17.19 1.61
C ASP A 156 15.70 16.27 0.73
N LEU A 157 16.70 15.61 1.30
CA LEU A 157 17.52 14.63 0.58
C LEU A 157 16.67 13.45 0.08
N MET A 158 15.83 12.86 0.95
CA MET A 158 14.97 11.73 0.60
C MET A 158 14.00 12.06 -0.53
N ARG A 159 13.49 13.29 -0.59
CA ARG A 159 12.68 13.77 -1.72
C ARG A 159 13.47 13.88 -3.01
N ARG A 160 14.67 14.48 -2.96
CA ARG A 160 15.52 14.68 -4.15
C ARG A 160 15.97 13.37 -4.80
N ILE A 161 16.17 12.31 -4.00
CA ILE A 161 16.53 10.98 -4.52
C ILE A 161 15.31 10.13 -4.89
N GLY A 162 14.09 10.67 -4.81
CA GLY A 162 12.84 9.97 -5.12
C GLY A 162 12.47 8.87 -4.10
N PHE A 163 12.96 8.99 -2.85
CA PHE A 163 12.66 8.05 -1.76
C PHE A 163 11.33 8.33 -1.07
N CYS A 164 11.03 9.61 -0.83
CA CYS A 164 9.73 10.09 -0.33
C CYS A 164 9.09 11.00 -1.36
N GLU A 165 7.77 11.07 -1.36
CA GLU A 165 7.03 12.09 -2.11
C GLU A 165 6.99 13.44 -1.37
N GLU A 166 6.21 14.39 -1.89
CA GLU A 166 6.12 15.75 -1.37
C GLU A 166 5.64 15.81 0.09
N LYS A 167 6.09 16.85 0.81
CA LYS A 167 5.67 17.15 2.19
C LYS A 167 4.15 17.17 2.23
N GLY A 168 3.55 16.34 3.07
CA GLY A 168 2.10 16.32 3.18
C GLY A 168 1.46 14.95 3.01
N SER A 169 2.13 14.09 2.27
CA SER A 169 1.46 12.99 1.56
C SER A 169 1.95 11.59 1.92
N GLY A 170 2.58 11.45 3.08
CA GLY A 170 3.14 10.17 3.52
C GLY A 170 2.07 9.25 4.13
N LEU A 171 1.54 9.63 5.29
CA LEU A 171 0.65 8.75 6.05
C LEU A 171 -0.77 8.62 5.44
N ASP A 172 -1.28 9.67 4.82
CA ASP A 172 -2.53 9.65 4.03
C ASP A 172 -2.46 8.60 2.90
N LYS A 173 -1.34 8.47 2.17
CA LYS A 173 -1.15 7.41 1.17
C LYS A 173 -1.10 6.03 1.78
N VAL A 174 -0.34 5.88 2.87
CA VAL A 174 -0.30 4.61 3.59
C VAL A 174 -1.72 4.19 3.98
N ILE A 175 -2.52 5.12 4.52
CA ILE A 175 -3.92 4.89 4.87
C ILE A 175 -4.78 4.60 3.64
N PHE A 176 -4.63 5.36 2.55
CA PHE A 176 -5.36 5.14 1.28
C PHE A 176 -5.16 3.71 0.79
N PHE A 177 -3.91 3.24 0.72
CA PHE A 177 -3.65 1.87 0.33
C PHE A 177 -4.13 0.88 1.41
N ASN A 178 -4.09 1.24 2.68
CA ASN A 178 -4.70 0.44 3.76
C ASN A 178 -6.20 0.24 3.52
N GLU A 179 -6.88 1.27 3.00
CA GLU A 179 -8.28 1.26 2.56
C GLU A 179 -8.50 0.37 1.36
N LEU A 180 -7.71 0.59 0.30
CA LEU A 180 -7.80 -0.15 -0.95
C LEU A 180 -7.69 -1.66 -0.75
N TYR A 181 -6.75 -2.10 0.08
CA TYR A 181 -6.53 -3.52 0.38
C TYR A 181 -7.36 -4.04 1.57
N GLN A 182 -8.26 -3.23 2.13
CA GLN A 182 -9.12 -3.58 3.28
C GLN A 182 -8.34 -4.10 4.50
N LEU A 183 -7.14 -3.58 4.70
CA LEU A 183 -6.34 -3.94 5.86
C LEU A 183 -6.87 -3.19 7.11
N PRO A 184 -6.66 -3.76 8.32
CA PRO A 184 -7.02 -3.11 9.57
C PRO A 184 -6.31 -1.76 9.72
N ALA A 185 -6.95 -0.83 10.46
CA ALA A 185 -6.36 0.47 10.73
C ALA A 185 -4.97 0.36 11.36
N ILE A 186 -4.05 1.21 10.89
CA ILE A 186 -2.69 1.27 11.43
C ILE A 186 -2.77 1.67 12.89
N ASN A 187 -2.00 1.04 13.75
CA ASN A 187 -1.94 1.41 15.15
C ASN A 187 -0.64 2.16 15.43
N VAL A 188 -0.75 3.30 16.11
CA VAL A 188 0.41 4.07 16.56
C VAL A 188 0.40 4.07 18.08
N ILE A 189 1.48 3.57 18.67
CA ILE A 189 1.69 3.54 20.12
C ILE A 189 2.91 4.39 20.44
N VAL A 190 2.77 5.29 21.41
CA VAL A 190 3.89 6.04 21.98
C VAL A 190 4.07 5.58 23.42
N ALA A 191 5.21 4.98 23.74
CA ALA A 191 5.52 4.45 25.07
C ALA A 191 6.95 4.80 25.46
N GLU A 192 7.16 5.37 26.66
CA GLU A 192 8.47 5.51 27.33
C GLU A 192 9.65 5.90 26.41
N ASN A 193 9.44 6.88 25.52
CA ASN A 193 10.44 7.37 24.57
C ASN A 193 10.68 6.48 23.32
N GLN A 194 9.70 5.67 22.95
CA GLN A 194 9.62 4.93 21.69
C GLN A 194 8.28 5.21 21.02
N THR A 195 8.33 5.41 19.70
CA THR A 195 7.15 5.43 18.84
C THR A 195 7.10 4.14 18.06
N ARG A 196 5.94 3.50 18.00
CA ARG A 196 5.73 2.29 17.24
C ARG A 196 4.53 2.44 16.33
N VAL A 197 4.73 2.11 15.06
CA VAL A 197 3.69 2.05 14.05
C VAL A 197 3.51 0.60 13.63
N THR A 198 2.28 0.09 13.69
CA THR A 198 1.95 -1.29 13.36
C THR A 198 0.99 -1.32 12.18
N MET A 199 1.40 -1.96 11.10
CA MET A 199 0.53 -2.35 9.99
C MET A 199 0.12 -3.81 10.16
N TYR A 200 -1.17 -4.10 10.07
CA TYR A 200 -1.68 -5.47 10.21
C TYR A 200 -1.97 -6.09 8.86
N GLY A 201 -1.80 -7.41 8.78
CA GLY A 201 -2.32 -8.23 7.70
C GLY A 201 -3.85 -8.21 7.65
N TYR A 202 -4.39 -8.75 6.56
CA TYR A 202 -5.83 -8.73 6.32
C TYR A 202 -6.61 -9.42 7.43
N LYS A 203 -7.68 -8.77 7.89
CA LYS A 203 -8.66 -9.31 8.84
C LYS A 203 -10.06 -9.02 8.31
N THR A 204 -10.98 -9.94 8.52
CA THR A 204 -12.39 -9.72 8.19
C THR A 204 -13.03 -8.73 9.19
N LEU A 205 -14.06 -7.99 8.77
CA LEU A 205 -14.76 -7.03 9.64
C LEU A 205 -15.26 -7.65 10.96
N ASN A 206 -15.64 -8.93 10.94
CA ASN A 206 -16.11 -9.65 12.13
C ASN A 206 -14.98 -9.97 13.11
N SER A 207 -13.76 -10.14 12.61
CA SER A 207 -12.57 -10.37 13.44
C SER A 207 -11.95 -9.09 14.01
N LEU A 208 -12.38 -7.91 13.55
CA LEU A 208 -11.94 -6.62 14.11
C LEU A 208 -12.63 -6.34 15.45
N ASP A 209 -11.84 -5.94 16.43
CA ASP A 209 -12.34 -5.48 17.71
C ASP A 209 -13.01 -4.09 17.61
N LYS A 210 -13.64 -3.66 18.71
CA LYS A 210 -14.34 -2.37 18.75
C LYS A 210 -13.38 -1.18 18.54
N LYS A 211 -12.18 -1.22 19.12
CA LYS A 211 -11.19 -0.13 19.03
C LYS A 211 -10.58 -0.05 17.63
N GLU A 212 -10.31 -1.19 16.99
CA GLU A 212 -9.85 -1.29 15.61
C GLU A 212 -10.88 -0.69 14.66
N LYS A 213 -12.18 -0.98 14.86
CA LYS A 213 -13.28 -0.39 14.08
C LYS A 213 -13.37 1.13 14.24
N ILE A 214 -13.29 1.63 15.47
CA ILE A 214 -13.28 3.08 15.75
C ILE A 214 -12.07 3.74 15.09
N ARG A 215 -10.87 3.16 15.24
CA ARG A 215 -9.64 3.67 14.63
C ARG A 215 -9.72 3.70 13.10
N ALA A 216 -10.28 2.66 12.48
CA ALA A 216 -10.51 2.63 11.04
C ALA A 216 -11.49 3.72 10.60
N CYS A 217 -12.57 3.93 11.35
CA CYS A 217 -13.51 5.01 11.12
C CYS A 217 -12.84 6.39 11.22
N TYR A 218 -11.99 6.59 12.22
CA TYR A 218 -11.22 7.83 12.41
C TYR A 218 -10.24 8.09 11.27
N GLN A 219 -9.43 7.10 10.90
CA GLN A 219 -8.46 7.22 9.80
C GLN A 219 -9.16 7.49 8.47
N HIS A 220 -10.31 6.85 8.24
CA HIS A 220 -11.13 7.11 7.06
C HIS A 220 -11.67 8.55 7.05
N ALA A 221 -12.14 9.07 8.20
CA ALA A 221 -12.56 10.46 8.32
C ALA A 221 -11.43 11.45 8.04
N CYS A 222 -10.21 11.15 8.53
CA CYS A 222 -9.03 11.97 8.25
C CYS A 222 -8.66 11.93 6.77
N LEU A 223 -8.66 10.75 6.14
CA LEU A 223 -8.38 10.60 4.71
C LEU A 223 -9.38 11.39 3.85
N LYS A 224 -10.67 11.33 4.18
CA LYS A 224 -11.70 12.12 3.50
C LYS A 224 -11.45 13.62 3.68
N TYR A 225 -11.17 14.06 4.91
CA TYR A 225 -10.90 15.47 5.18
C TYR A 225 -9.71 16.02 4.38
N VAL A 226 -8.56 15.33 4.37
CA VAL A 226 -7.38 15.77 3.59
C VAL A 226 -7.63 15.71 2.08
N SER A 227 -8.60 14.91 1.64
CA SER A 227 -9.06 14.85 0.24
C SER A 227 -10.10 15.92 -0.09
N ASN A 228 -10.38 16.88 0.81
CA ASN A 228 -11.46 17.87 0.70
C ASN A 228 -12.87 17.25 0.58
N GLU A 229 -13.06 16.05 1.13
CA GLU A 229 -14.33 15.34 1.22
C GLU A 229 -14.77 15.19 2.69
N LYS A 230 -16.02 14.80 2.90
CA LYS A 230 -16.55 14.49 4.24
C LYS A 230 -16.84 13.00 4.33
N MET A 231 -16.59 12.40 5.49
CA MET A 231 -16.97 11.00 5.69
C MET A 231 -18.48 10.89 5.76
N THR A 232 -19.04 9.91 5.07
CA THR A 232 -20.46 9.56 5.13
C THR A 232 -20.61 8.09 5.52
N ASN A 233 -21.84 7.68 5.83
CA ASN A 233 -22.11 6.26 6.00
C ASN A 233 -21.75 5.46 4.73
N GLN A 234 -22.02 6.01 3.54
CA GLN A 234 -21.68 5.35 2.29
C GLN A 234 -20.16 5.14 2.15
N SER A 235 -19.36 6.18 2.36
CA SER A 235 -17.91 6.06 2.20
C SER A 235 -17.30 5.07 3.20
N LEU A 236 -17.82 5.03 4.44
CA LEU A 236 -17.37 4.06 5.43
C LEU A 236 -17.78 2.62 5.07
N ARG A 237 -18.92 2.41 4.42
CA ARG A 237 -19.32 1.10 3.91
C ARG A 237 -18.38 0.63 2.80
N GLU A 238 -17.99 1.53 1.90
CA GLU A 238 -16.99 1.24 0.86
C GLU A 238 -15.65 0.83 1.49
N ARG A 239 -15.19 1.54 2.53
CA ARG A 239 -13.96 1.21 3.29
C ARG A 239 -13.97 -0.22 3.85
N PHE A 240 -15.09 -0.67 4.42
CA PHE A 240 -15.20 -1.99 5.03
C PHE A 240 -15.79 -3.07 4.09
N LYS A 241 -16.08 -2.74 2.83
CA LYS A 241 -16.85 -3.57 1.89
C LYS A 241 -18.15 -4.12 2.51
N ILE A 242 -18.89 -3.26 3.19
CA ILE A 242 -20.20 -3.59 3.74
C ILE A 242 -21.26 -3.45 2.64
N GLU A 243 -22.01 -4.52 2.39
CA GLU A 243 -23.13 -4.51 1.44
C GLU A 243 -24.21 -3.48 1.79
N ASP A 244 -24.91 -2.95 0.79
CA ASP A 244 -25.90 -1.88 0.96
C ASP A 244 -27.00 -2.22 1.97
N HIS A 245 -27.44 -3.48 1.99
CA HIS A 245 -28.47 -3.94 2.92
C HIS A 245 -27.99 -3.95 4.39
N ASN A 246 -26.68 -3.97 4.63
CA ASN A 246 -26.03 -4.00 5.95
C ASN A 246 -25.56 -2.63 6.43
N TYR A 247 -26.16 -1.54 5.94
CA TYR A 247 -25.77 -0.18 6.30
C TYR A 247 -25.81 0.12 7.81
N SER A 248 -26.61 -0.64 8.56
CA SER A 248 -26.73 -0.55 10.01
C SER A 248 -25.41 -0.86 10.75
N ILE A 249 -24.53 -1.69 10.18
CA ILE A 249 -23.22 -2.00 10.74
C ILE A 249 -22.34 -0.75 10.74
N ALA A 250 -22.26 -0.05 9.59
CA ALA A 250 -21.52 1.20 9.49
C ALA A 250 -22.09 2.28 10.42
N SER A 251 -23.43 2.39 10.52
CA SER A 251 -24.08 3.31 11.46
C SER A 251 -23.70 3.04 12.92
N ARG A 252 -23.55 1.77 13.30
CA ARG A 252 -23.12 1.40 14.66
C ARG A 252 -21.66 1.80 14.91
N ILE A 253 -20.76 1.55 13.95
CA ILE A 253 -19.35 1.95 14.04
C ILE A 253 -19.21 3.47 14.18
N ILE A 254 -19.94 4.24 13.36
CA ILE A 254 -19.96 5.70 13.43
C ILE A 254 -20.44 6.17 14.81
N LYS A 255 -21.53 5.59 15.31
CA LYS A 255 -22.04 5.92 16.65
C LYS A 255 -21.01 5.64 17.74
N ASP A 256 -20.33 4.50 17.66
CA ASP A 256 -19.27 4.14 18.61
C ASP A 256 -18.09 5.13 18.53
N ALA A 257 -17.71 5.58 17.32
CA ALA A 257 -16.65 6.56 17.12
C ALA A 257 -17.02 7.97 17.60
N LEU A 258 -18.29 8.39 17.47
CA LEU A 258 -18.80 9.63 18.06
C LEU A 258 -18.77 9.59 19.59
N LEU A 259 -19.16 8.46 20.18
CA LEU A 259 -19.13 8.27 21.64
C LEU A 259 -17.71 8.25 22.21
N ASP A 260 -16.76 7.70 21.45
CA ASP A 260 -15.33 7.69 21.80
C ASP A 260 -14.65 9.06 21.59
N GLY A 261 -15.34 10.02 20.95
CA GLY A 261 -14.80 11.34 20.63
C GLY A 261 -13.77 11.34 19.50
N ALA A 262 -13.70 10.26 18.71
CA ALA A 262 -12.76 10.15 17.59
C ALA A 262 -13.21 10.98 16.38
N ILE A 263 -14.52 11.15 16.18
CA ILE A 263 -15.11 11.94 15.10
C ILE A 263 -16.19 12.87 15.66
N LYS A 264 -16.61 13.85 14.86
CA LYS A 264 -17.75 14.73 15.14
C LYS A 264 -18.66 14.89 13.94
N GLU A 265 -19.89 15.32 14.19
CA GLU A 265 -20.84 15.69 13.14
C GLU A 265 -20.43 17.02 12.49
N ASP A 266 -20.57 17.11 11.17
CA ASP A 266 -20.29 18.32 10.39
C ASP A 266 -21.30 19.44 10.67
N ASP A 267 -22.59 19.09 10.77
CA ASP A 267 -23.68 19.99 11.11
C ASP A 267 -24.48 19.42 12.29
N PRO A 268 -24.13 19.80 13.54
CA PRO A 268 -24.78 19.30 14.75
C PRO A 268 -26.25 19.71 14.89
N ASP A 269 -26.69 20.78 14.19
CA ASP A 269 -28.04 21.32 14.28
C ASP A 269 -29.01 20.66 13.26
N SER A 270 -28.47 19.86 12.34
CA SER A 270 -29.26 19.19 11.31
C SER A 270 -30.16 18.11 11.91
N LYS A 271 -31.48 18.31 11.80
CA LYS A 271 -32.50 17.34 12.25
C LYS A 271 -32.58 16.10 11.34
N SER A 272 -31.95 16.11 10.16
CA SER A 272 -32.05 15.04 9.16
C SER A 272 -30.77 14.22 9.08
N ARG A 273 -30.84 12.96 9.50
CA ARG A 273 -29.73 12.00 9.38
C ARG A 273 -29.46 11.50 7.96
N LYS A 274 -30.32 11.85 6.99
CA LYS A 274 -30.23 11.32 5.61
C LYS A 274 -28.99 11.82 4.86
N TYR A 275 -28.48 13.00 5.22
CA TYR A 275 -27.27 13.60 4.65
C TYR A 275 -26.21 13.85 5.72
N ALA A 276 -26.21 13.04 6.79
CA ALA A 276 -25.23 13.17 7.85
C ALA A 276 -23.82 12.92 7.32
N SER A 277 -22.94 13.86 7.61
CA SER A 277 -21.52 13.76 7.31
C SER A 277 -20.70 14.03 8.57
N TYR A 278 -19.50 13.48 8.59
CA TYR A 278 -18.67 13.41 9.77
C TYR A 278 -17.25 13.85 9.45
N LEU A 279 -16.63 14.50 10.42
CA LEU A 279 -15.29 15.04 10.35
C LEU A 279 -14.44 14.43 11.48
N PRO A 280 -13.10 14.42 11.35
CA PRO A 280 -12.21 14.18 12.49
C PRO A 280 -12.55 15.13 13.66
N PHE A 281 -12.36 14.69 14.90
CA PHE A 281 -12.74 15.48 16.08
C PHE A 281 -12.13 16.89 16.11
N TRP A 282 -10.95 17.06 15.53
CA TRP A 282 -10.18 18.29 15.53
C TRP A 282 -10.40 19.22 14.33
N ALA A 283 -11.18 18.78 13.33
CA ALA A 283 -11.36 19.45 12.05
C ALA A 283 -12.35 20.62 12.08
#